data_AF-A0A392M816-F1
#
_entry.id   AF-A0A392M816-F1
#
_cell.length_a   1.000
_cell.length_b   1.000
_cell.length_c   1.000
_cell.angle_alpha   90.00
_cell.angle_beta   90.00
_cell.angle_gamma   90.00
#
_symmetry.space_group_name_H-M   'P 1'
#
loop_
_entity.id
_entity.type
_entity.pdbx_description
1 polymer ?
#
loop_
_entity_poly.entity_id
_entity_poly.type
_entity_poly.pdbx_seq_one_letter_code
_entity_poly.pdbx_strand_id
1 'polypeptide(L)'
;MSRLKIYKQNAEAVSSAYSNITNKIDGSRPKEEVFKDIESLLSPLQQDKVKIVKSGEKSILDIKKRKASLIQDKWRGIPTRLNNIPHSRDIRKYFYDDVLLATQRAINDGKIRLKVDINIPELNPEMDVYRIGTLMELIRSLALSFADDGKRVKVCVQGSMGEGALAGMPLQLAGSRKILEFMDWGDYGAKGTFINIGSIGAAEVEEQDDMYILVAPQNAVGNC
;
A
#
# COMPACT_ATOMS: atom_id res chain seq x y z
N MET A 1 18.55 -36.02 7.77
CA MET A 1 17.22 -36.67 7.58
C MET A 1 15.99 -35.81 7.98
N SER A 2 16.11 -34.78 8.83
CA SER A 2 14.95 -34.02 9.33
C SER A 2 14.16 -33.24 8.24
N ARG A 3 14.84 -32.57 7.29
CA ARG A 3 14.19 -31.73 6.26
C ARG A 3 13.22 -32.47 5.35
N LEU A 4 13.62 -33.63 4.84
CA LEU A 4 12.80 -34.43 3.92
C LEU A 4 11.51 -34.91 4.62
N LYS A 5 11.63 -35.30 5.89
CA LYS A 5 10.50 -35.80 6.70
C LYS A 5 9.46 -34.69 6.95
N ILE A 6 9.91 -33.50 7.35
CA ILE A 6 9.03 -32.34 7.56
C ILE A 6 8.37 -31.90 6.26
N TYR A 7 9.12 -31.82 5.16
CA TYR A 7 8.58 -31.44 3.86
C TYR A 7 7.50 -32.42 3.38
N LYS A 8 7.77 -33.73 3.49
CA LYS A 8 6.81 -34.77 3.09
C LYS A 8 5.51 -34.70 3.90
N GLN A 9 5.62 -34.55 5.22
CA GLN A 9 4.45 -34.44 6.11
C GLN A 9 3.58 -33.22 5.78
N ASN A 10 4.20 -32.07 5.52
CA ASN A 10 3.49 -30.85 5.15
C ASN A 10 2.86 -30.94 3.75
N ALA A 11 3.58 -31.52 2.78
CA ALA A 11 3.09 -31.69 1.42
C ALA A 11 1.89 -32.66 1.36
N GLU A 12 1.93 -33.76 2.11
CA GLU A 12 0.82 -34.71 2.20
C GLU A 12 -0.44 -34.09 2.81
N ALA A 13 -0.29 -33.26 3.86
CA ALA A 13 -1.40 -32.56 4.49
C ALA A 13 -2.13 -31.61 3.54
N VAL A 14 -1.41 -31.02 2.58
CA VAL A 14 -1.95 -30.01 1.64
C VAL A 14 -2.35 -30.64 0.29
N SER A 15 -1.82 -31.82 -0.04
CA SER A 15 -2.05 -32.47 -1.34
C SER A 15 -3.52 -32.82 -1.59
N SER A 16 -4.31 -33.10 -0.55
CA SER A 16 -5.74 -33.40 -0.69
C SER A 16 -6.54 -32.18 -1.15
N ALA A 17 -6.26 -31.01 -0.56
CA ALA A 17 -6.96 -29.75 -0.84
C ALA A 17 -6.80 -29.29 -2.30
N TYR A 18 -5.67 -29.60 -2.92
CA TYR A 18 -5.35 -29.18 -4.29
C TYR A 18 -5.37 -30.33 -5.31
N SER A 19 -5.79 -31.53 -4.91
CA SER A 19 -5.81 -32.72 -5.78
C SER A 19 -6.59 -32.49 -7.08
N ASN A 20 -7.63 -31.67 -7.03
CA ASN A 20 -8.51 -31.34 -8.16
C ASN A 20 -7.84 -30.47 -9.24
N ILE A 21 -6.74 -29.77 -8.90
CA ILE A 21 -6.07 -28.80 -9.79
C ILE A 21 -4.56 -29.05 -9.95
N THR A 22 -3.99 -29.99 -9.19
CA THR A 22 -2.55 -30.26 -9.18
C THR A 22 -2.17 -31.27 -10.24
N ASN A 23 -1.26 -30.88 -11.14
CA ASN A 23 -0.64 -31.80 -12.10
C ASN A 23 0.73 -32.24 -11.56
N LYS A 24 0.91 -33.55 -11.35
CA LYS A 24 2.21 -34.11 -10.92
C LYS A 24 3.10 -34.31 -12.13
N ILE A 25 4.36 -33.88 -12.03
CA ILE A 25 5.37 -34.01 -13.09
C ILE A 25 6.53 -34.84 -12.56
N ASP A 26 6.99 -35.81 -13.34
CA ASP A 26 8.18 -36.60 -13.01
C ASP A 26 9.45 -35.79 -13.29
N GLY A 27 10.15 -35.42 -12.21
CA GLY A 27 11.39 -34.66 -12.23
C GLY A 27 12.67 -35.50 -12.23
N SER A 28 12.58 -36.83 -12.36
CA SER A 28 13.76 -37.71 -12.47
C SER A 28 14.40 -37.71 -13.87
N ARG A 29 13.83 -36.93 -14.80
CA ARG A 29 14.25 -36.80 -16.21
C ARG A 29 15.12 -35.57 -16.45
N PRO A 30 15.80 -35.48 -17.61
CA PRO A 30 16.55 -34.29 -18.02
C PRO A 30 15.69 -33.03 -18.01
N LYS A 31 16.29 -31.88 -17.71
CA LYS A 31 15.58 -30.61 -17.54
C LYS A 31 14.74 -30.27 -18.78
N GLU A 32 15.27 -30.51 -19.98
CA GLU A 32 14.63 -30.19 -21.25
C GLU A 32 13.29 -30.92 -21.41
N GLU A 33 13.23 -32.18 -20.99
CA GLU A 33 12.02 -32.99 -21.04
C GLU A 33 11.00 -32.54 -19.99
N VAL A 34 11.46 -32.21 -18.78
CA VAL A 34 10.60 -31.70 -17.70
C VAL A 34 9.99 -30.35 -18.09
N PHE A 35 10.77 -29.44 -18.66
CA PHE A 35 10.28 -28.13 -19.11
C PHE A 35 9.29 -28.26 -20.27
N LYS A 36 9.51 -29.20 -21.19
CA LYS A 36 8.56 -29.47 -22.29
C LYS A 36 7.20 -29.95 -21.77
N ASP A 37 7.17 -30.78 -20.73
CA ASP A 37 5.93 -31.23 -20.11
C ASP A 37 5.20 -30.08 -19.39
N ILE A 38 5.95 -29.20 -18.71
CA ILE A 38 5.40 -27.98 -18.10
C ILE A 38 4.78 -27.07 -19.18
N GLU A 39 5.47 -26.85 -20.29
CA GLU A 39 4.98 -26.03 -21.40
C GLU A 39 3.71 -26.62 -22.04
N SER A 40 3.67 -27.94 -22.23
CA SER A 40 2.50 -28.66 -22.74
C SER A 40 1.29 -28.44 -21.84
N LEU A 41 1.45 -28.54 -20.52
CA LEU A 41 0.37 -28.30 -19.54
C LEU A 41 -0.12 -26.85 -19.51
N LEU A 42 0.76 -25.88 -19.77
CA LEU A 42 0.41 -24.45 -19.76
C LEU A 42 -0.22 -23.96 -21.07
N SER A 43 0.07 -24.64 -22.20
CA SER A 43 -0.38 -24.22 -23.53
C SER A 43 -1.91 -24.08 -23.71
N PRO A 44 -2.78 -24.96 -23.17
CA PRO A 44 -4.22 -24.83 -23.32
C PRO A 44 -4.79 -23.66 -22.51
N LEU A 45 -4.22 -23.39 -21.33
CA LEU A 45 -4.61 -22.28 -20.45
C LEU A 45 -4.34 -20.91 -21.09
N GLN A 46 -3.33 -20.83 -21.97
CA GLN A 46 -3.06 -19.61 -22.74
C GLN A 46 -4.07 -19.42 -23.88
N GLN A 47 -4.52 -20.50 -24.52
CA GLN A 47 -5.50 -20.44 -25.60
C GLN A 47 -6.92 -20.12 -25.10
N ASP A 48 -7.30 -20.60 -23.92
CA ASP A 48 -8.60 -20.31 -23.31
C ASP A 48 -8.71 -18.84 -22.88
N LYS A 49 -7.60 -18.21 -22.43
CA LYS A 49 -7.55 -16.75 -22.23
C LYS A 49 -7.85 -15.96 -23.50
N VAL A 50 -7.39 -16.45 -24.66
CA VAL A 50 -7.61 -15.78 -25.97
C VAL A 50 -9.05 -15.92 -26.46
N LYS A 51 -9.73 -17.03 -26.15
CA LYS A 51 -11.14 -17.24 -26.50
C LYS A 51 -12.10 -16.35 -25.72
N ILE A 52 -11.84 -16.12 -24.43
CA ILE A 52 -12.66 -15.25 -23.56
C ILE A 52 -12.63 -13.78 -24.04
N VAL A 53 -11.53 -13.34 -24.65
CA VAL A 53 -11.40 -11.97 -25.19
C VAL A 53 -12.20 -11.74 -26.47
N LYS A 54 -12.59 -12.80 -27.20
CA LYS A 54 -13.31 -12.68 -28.49
C LYS A 54 -14.84 -12.65 -28.36
N SER A 55 -15.40 -13.01 -27.20
CA SER A 55 -16.85 -13.00 -26.94
C SER A 55 -17.26 -11.68 -26.29
N GLY A 56 -17.48 -10.65 -27.13
CA GLY A 56 -17.77 -9.28 -26.70
C GLY A 56 -19.18 -9.05 -26.15
N GLU A 57 -19.39 -9.30 -24.86
CA GLU A 57 -20.51 -8.72 -24.11
C GLU A 57 -19.99 -7.68 -23.13
N LYS A 58 -20.07 -6.42 -23.54
CA LYS A 58 -19.68 -5.25 -22.75
C LYS A 58 -20.68 -5.03 -21.62
N SER A 59 -20.28 -5.34 -20.40
CA SER A 59 -20.97 -4.89 -19.19
C SER A 59 -20.21 -3.73 -18.57
N ILE A 60 -20.95 -2.86 -17.87
CA ILE A 60 -20.51 -1.60 -17.24
C ILE A 60 -19.32 -1.81 -16.25
N LEU A 61 -18.97 -3.06 -15.94
CA LEU A 61 -17.77 -3.50 -15.25
C LEU A 61 -16.45 -3.14 -15.99
N ASP A 62 -16.48 -2.96 -17.31
CA ASP A 62 -15.30 -2.79 -18.16
C ASP A 62 -14.54 -1.48 -17.93
N ILE A 63 -15.18 -0.41 -17.43
CA ILE A 63 -14.48 0.83 -17.11
C ILE A 63 -13.57 0.65 -15.89
N LYS A 64 -14.00 -0.13 -14.89
CA LYS A 64 -13.15 -0.50 -13.73
C LYS A 64 -12.09 -1.53 -14.11
N LYS A 65 -12.41 -2.47 -15.01
CA LYS A 65 -11.46 -3.48 -15.50
C LYS A 65 -10.34 -2.89 -16.36
N ARG A 66 -10.60 -1.86 -17.17
CA ARG A 66 -9.56 -1.20 -17.99
C ARG A 66 -8.51 -0.47 -17.14
N LYS A 67 -8.91 0.12 -16.01
CA LYS A 67 -7.95 0.67 -15.02
C LYS A 67 -7.14 -0.45 -14.35
N ALA A 68 -7.78 -1.56 -13.99
CA ALA A 68 -7.08 -2.70 -13.38
C ALA A 68 -6.13 -3.44 -14.36
N SER A 69 -6.49 -3.55 -15.64
CA SER A 69 -5.68 -4.24 -16.66
C SER A 69 -4.45 -3.44 -17.07
N LEU A 70 -4.54 -2.10 -17.08
CA LEU A 70 -3.36 -1.23 -17.31
C LEU A 70 -2.34 -1.29 -16.16
N ILE A 71 -2.78 -1.64 -14.95
CA ILE A 71 -1.89 -1.82 -13.78
C ILE A 71 -1.21 -3.18 -13.80
N GLN A 72 -1.87 -4.22 -14.34
CA GLN A 72 -1.33 -5.59 -14.36
C GLN A 72 -0.14 -5.77 -15.30
N ASP A 73 -0.07 -5.08 -16.44
CA ASP A 73 1.05 -5.20 -17.39
C ASP A 73 2.38 -4.56 -16.90
N LYS A 74 2.35 -3.84 -15.76
CA LYS A 74 3.55 -3.25 -15.12
C LYS A 74 3.87 -3.83 -13.75
N TRP A 75 3.15 -4.86 -13.28
CA TRP A 75 3.35 -5.41 -11.94
C TRP A 75 4.69 -6.18 -11.86
N ARG A 76 5.73 -5.56 -11.31
CA ARG A 76 7.07 -6.17 -11.11
C ARG A 76 7.21 -7.00 -9.81
N GLY A 77 6.12 -7.21 -9.07
CA GLY A 77 6.13 -7.87 -7.77
C GLY A 77 6.18 -6.87 -6.61
N ILE A 78 6.21 -7.38 -5.37
CA ILE A 78 6.42 -6.54 -4.17
C ILE A 78 7.82 -5.92 -4.27
N PRO A 79 7.97 -4.58 -4.18
CA PRO A 79 9.26 -3.93 -4.31
C PRO A 79 10.29 -4.48 -3.30
N THR A 80 11.34 -5.12 -3.79
CA THR A 80 12.48 -5.59 -2.97
C THR A 80 13.56 -4.52 -2.90
N ARG A 81 14.29 -4.41 -1.78
CA ARG A 81 15.38 -3.45 -1.52
C ARG A 81 14.92 -1.99 -1.33
N LEU A 82 14.01 -1.77 -0.38
CA LEU A 82 13.46 -0.45 -0.04
C LEU A 82 14.49 0.56 0.50
N ASN A 83 15.73 0.14 0.78
CA ASN A 83 16.78 0.98 1.37
C ASN A 83 17.51 1.89 0.36
N ASN A 84 17.36 1.65 -0.95
CA ASN A 84 17.99 2.50 -1.96
C ASN A 84 17.05 3.62 -2.37
N ILE A 85 17.41 4.85 -2.03
CA ILE A 85 16.53 6.01 -2.17
C ILE A 85 17.10 6.98 -3.20
N PRO A 86 16.26 7.67 -4.00
CA PRO A 86 14.81 7.55 -4.09
C PRO A 86 14.34 6.41 -5.00
N HIS A 87 13.28 5.69 -4.60
CA HIS A 87 12.62 4.72 -5.48
C HIS A 87 11.83 5.40 -6.60
N SER A 88 11.62 4.64 -7.69
CA SER A 88 10.79 5.08 -8.82
C SER A 88 9.38 5.49 -8.35
N ARG A 89 8.76 6.43 -9.09
CA ARG A 89 7.38 6.86 -8.82
C ARG A 89 6.41 5.67 -8.82
N ASP A 90 6.61 4.70 -9.70
CA ASP A 90 5.78 3.50 -9.81
C ASP A 90 5.83 2.65 -8.53
N ILE A 91 7.01 2.47 -7.93
CA ILE A 91 7.18 1.73 -6.66
C ILE A 91 6.51 2.46 -5.49
N ARG A 92 6.68 3.78 -5.40
CA ARG A 92 6.02 4.58 -4.34
C ARG A 92 4.50 4.53 -4.47
N LYS A 93 4.00 4.65 -5.70
CA LYS A 93 2.57 4.59 -6.00
C LYS A 93 1.93 3.26 -5.58
N TYR A 94 2.64 2.14 -5.72
CA TYR A 94 2.15 0.85 -5.24
C TYR A 94 1.77 0.89 -3.74
N PHE A 95 2.64 1.44 -2.89
CA PHE A 95 2.36 1.55 -1.45
C PHE A 95 1.21 2.50 -1.15
N TYR A 96 1.11 3.60 -1.90
CA TYR A 96 0.03 4.56 -1.71
C TYR A 96 -1.33 3.98 -2.13
N ASP A 97 -1.36 3.33 -3.30
CA ASP A 97 -2.56 2.71 -3.84
C ASP A 97 -3.06 1.59 -2.93
N ASP A 98 -2.17 0.78 -2.35
CA ASP A 98 -2.55 -0.31 -1.45
C ASP A 98 -3.21 0.22 -0.16
N VAL A 99 -2.57 1.19 0.51
CA VAL A 99 -3.14 1.83 1.71
C VAL A 99 -4.44 2.57 1.38
N LEU A 100 -4.49 3.29 0.26
CA LEU A 100 -5.68 4.01 -0.18
C LEU A 100 -6.86 3.07 -0.42
N LEU A 101 -6.65 2.01 -1.19
CA LEU A 101 -7.69 1.02 -1.51
C LEU A 101 -8.17 0.31 -0.25
N ALA A 102 -7.26 -0.06 0.66
CA ALA A 102 -7.64 -0.68 1.93
C ALA A 102 -8.48 0.26 2.79
N THR A 103 -8.08 1.54 2.88
CA THR A 103 -8.80 2.56 3.66
C THR A 103 -10.18 2.83 3.08
N GLN A 104 -10.29 2.99 1.76
CA GLN A 104 -11.57 3.18 1.07
C GLN A 104 -12.52 2.00 1.29
N ARG A 105 -12.02 0.76 1.17
CA ARG A 105 -12.84 -0.44 1.45
C ARG A 105 -13.36 -0.43 2.88
N ALA A 106 -12.49 -0.15 3.86
CA ALA A 106 -12.89 -0.15 5.26
C ALA A 106 -13.95 0.93 5.56
N ILE A 107 -13.84 2.12 4.97
CA ILE A 107 -14.86 3.18 5.12
C ILE A 107 -16.17 2.79 4.45
N ASN A 108 -16.11 2.18 3.26
CA ASN A 108 -17.30 1.71 2.55
C ASN A 108 -18.01 0.58 3.31
N ASP A 109 -17.27 -0.23 4.08
CA ASP A 109 -17.80 -1.22 5.02
C ASP A 109 -18.36 -0.59 6.32
N GLY A 110 -18.42 0.73 6.42
CA GLY A 110 -18.96 1.48 7.55
C GLY A 110 -18.01 1.61 8.74
N LYS A 111 -16.70 1.35 8.56
CA LYS A 111 -15.72 1.56 9.64
C LYS A 111 -15.41 3.05 9.79
N ILE A 112 -15.64 3.57 11.00
CA ILE A 112 -15.44 4.98 11.34
C ILE A 112 -14.06 5.30 11.96
N ARG A 113 -13.35 4.28 12.47
CA ARG A 113 -12.04 4.44 13.10
C ARG A 113 -11.07 3.41 12.54
N LEU A 114 -10.00 3.91 11.94
CA LEU A 114 -8.97 3.10 11.29
C LEU A 114 -7.61 3.41 11.90
N LYS A 115 -6.76 2.38 11.95
CA LYS A 115 -5.35 2.52 12.31
C LYS A 115 -4.52 1.92 11.17
N VAL A 116 -3.67 2.74 10.58
CA VAL A 116 -2.71 2.31 9.57
C VAL A 116 -1.34 2.35 10.22
N ASP A 117 -0.78 1.17 10.50
CA ASP A 117 0.57 1.03 11.03
C ASP A 117 1.55 0.81 9.88
N ILE A 118 2.47 1.74 9.69
CA ILE A 118 3.46 1.69 8.61
C ILE A 118 4.84 1.44 9.24
N ASN A 119 5.29 0.20 9.12
CA ASN A 119 6.64 -0.20 9.54
C ASN A 119 7.53 -0.30 8.31
N ILE A 120 8.28 0.75 8.04
CA ILE A 120 9.31 0.72 7.00
C ILE A 120 10.49 -0.06 7.58
N PRO A 121 10.93 -1.18 6.96
CA PRO A 121 12.11 -1.88 7.44
C PRO A 121 13.33 -0.98 7.30
N GLU A 122 13.83 -0.50 8.43
CA GLU A 122 15.00 0.37 8.52
C GLU A 122 16.27 -0.48 8.53
N LEU A 123 17.15 -0.32 7.53
CA LEU A 123 18.48 -0.94 7.58
C LEU A 123 19.57 0.04 8.05
N ASN A 124 19.35 1.36 7.93
CA ASN A 124 20.27 2.37 8.47
C ASN A 124 19.50 3.60 9.00
N PRO A 125 19.29 3.71 10.33
CA PRO A 125 18.58 4.81 10.97
C PRO A 125 19.19 6.20 10.73
N GLU A 126 20.51 6.30 10.48
CA GLU A 126 21.21 7.58 10.33
C GLU A 126 21.07 8.19 8.92
N MET A 127 20.88 7.36 7.88
CA MET A 127 20.91 7.80 6.48
C MET A 127 19.59 7.65 5.71
N ASP A 128 18.60 6.94 6.26
CA ASP A 128 17.31 6.72 5.59
C ASP A 128 16.38 7.94 5.70
N VAL A 129 16.74 9.03 5.03
CA VAL A 129 15.97 10.29 4.93
C VAL A 129 14.65 10.13 4.13
N TYR A 130 14.46 8.98 3.47
CA TYR A 130 13.33 8.67 2.60
C TYR A 130 11.96 8.57 3.28
N ARG A 131 11.93 8.49 4.61
CA ARG A 131 10.75 8.11 5.40
C ARG A 131 9.69 9.19 5.45
N ILE A 132 10.08 10.45 5.66
CA ILE A 132 9.12 11.54 5.88
C ILE A 132 8.41 11.96 4.59
N GLY A 133 9.13 12.13 3.48
CA GLY A 133 8.53 12.55 2.22
C GLY A 133 7.55 11.52 1.64
N THR A 134 7.87 10.23 1.80
CA THR A 134 6.99 9.13 1.38
C THR A 134 5.71 9.08 2.22
N LEU A 135 5.83 9.27 3.54
CA LEU A 135 4.68 9.35 4.44
C LEU A 135 3.79 10.56 4.12
N MET A 136 4.38 11.74 3.92
CA MET A 136 3.62 12.95 3.58
C MET A 136 2.89 12.82 2.25
N GLU A 137 3.53 12.20 1.24
CA GLU A 137 2.91 11.95 -0.05
C GLU A 137 1.76 10.92 0.02
N LEU A 138 1.87 9.92 0.89
CA LEU A 138 0.77 8.99 1.20
C LEU A 138 -0.41 9.74 1.82
N ILE A 139 -0.16 10.59 2.83
CA ILE A 139 -1.19 11.39 3.49
C ILE A 139 -1.88 12.30 2.48
N ARG A 140 -1.10 12.95 1.60
CA ARG A 140 -1.62 13.76 0.50
C ARG A 140 -2.55 12.95 -0.40
N SER A 141 -2.12 11.76 -0.82
CA SER A 141 -2.91 10.89 -1.70
C SER A 141 -4.22 10.44 -1.06
N LEU A 142 -4.21 10.12 0.23
CA LEU A 142 -5.41 9.77 1.00
C LEU A 142 -6.38 10.96 1.08
N ALA A 143 -5.88 12.11 1.55
CA ALA A 143 -6.71 13.29 1.75
C ALA A 143 -7.32 13.79 0.44
N LEU A 144 -6.54 13.85 -0.66
CA LEU A 144 -7.06 14.22 -1.98
C LEU A 144 -8.12 13.25 -2.47
N SER A 145 -7.92 11.94 -2.30
CA SER A 145 -8.93 10.97 -2.74
C SER A 145 -10.27 11.13 -2.01
N PHE A 146 -10.28 11.49 -0.73
CA PHE A 146 -11.53 11.73 -0.01
C PHE A 146 -12.10 13.12 -0.26
N ALA A 147 -11.25 14.11 -0.50
CA ALA A 147 -11.68 15.43 -0.96
C ALA A 147 -12.33 15.38 -2.34
N ASP A 148 -11.83 14.54 -3.25
CA ASP A 148 -12.43 14.29 -4.57
C ASP A 148 -13.82 13.62 -4.45
N ASP A 149 -14.06 12.87 -3.38
CA ASP A 149 -15.38 12.33 -3.03
C ASP A 149 -16.29 13.37 -2.34
N GLY A 150 -15.83 14.62 -2.21
CA GLY A 150 -16.56 15.75 -1.63
C GLY A 150 -16.48 15.88 -0.10
N LYS A 151 -15.64 15.09 0.58
CA LYS A 151 -15.48 15.14 2.04
C LYS A 151 -14.54 16.28 2.44
N ARG A 152 -14.87 16.95 3.54
CA ARG A 152 -13.95 17.87 4.23
C ARG A 152 -13.02 17.08 5.15
N VAL A 153 -11.75 17.04 4.79
CA VAL A 153 -10.70 16.29 5.43
C VAL A 153 -9.81 17.23 6.25
N LYS A 154 -9.71 17.00 7.55
CA LYS A 154 -8.74 17.66 8.43
C LYS A 154 -7.54 16.74 8.66
N VAL A 155 -6.36 17.18 8.22
CA VAL A 155 -5.09 16.49 8.45
C VAL A 155 -4.43 17.10 9.69
N CYS A 156 -4.44 16.35 10.79
CA CYS A 156 -3.87 16.77 12.06
C CYS A 156 -2.51 16.11 12.28
N VAL A 157 -1.47 16.92 12.42
CA VAL A 157 -0.12 16.42 12.70
C VAL A 157 0.21 16.58 14.16
N GLN A 158 0.88 15.59 14.73
CA GLN A 158 1.45 15.70 16.08
C GLN A 158 2.48 16.84 16.10
N GLY A 159 2.14 17.94 16.78
CA GLY A 159 3.08 19.03 17.04
C GLY A 159 4.16 18.62 18.04
N SER A 160 5.15 19.49 18.26
CA SER A 160 6.01 19.37 19.43
C SER A 160 5.14 19.43 20.67
N MET A 161 5.12 18.38 21.48
CA MET A 161 4.47 18.39 22.79
C MET A 161 5.24 19.34 23.71
N GLY A 162 4.99 20.64 23.55
CA GLY A 162 5.56 21.70 24.36
C GLY A 162 4.81 21.76 25.69
N GLU A 163 5.29 20.97 26.65
CA GLU A 163 5.26 21.12 28.12
C GLU A 163 5.04 19.76 28.82
N GLY A 164 5.99 19.41 29.70
CA GLY A 164 6.03 18.16 30.48
C GLY A 164 7.28 17.31 30.23
N ALA A 165 7.41 16.18 30.93
CA ALA A 165 8.58 15.27 30.89
C ALA A 165 8.94 14.70 29.50
N LEU A 166 8.15 15.02 28.47
CA LEU A 166 8.31 14.64 27.06
C LEU A 166 8.76 15.81 26.17
N ALA A 167 9.13 16.96 26.75
CA ALA A 167 9.66 18.15 26.05
C ALA A 167 10.97 17.91 25.28
N GLY A 168 11.52 16.69 25.33
CA GLY A 168 12.69 16.25 24.56
C GLY A 168 12.37 15.49 23.26
N MET A 169 11.09 15.24 22.92
CA MET A 169 10.76 14.55 21.66
C MET A 169 11.14 15.41 20.43
N PRO A 170 11.75 14.83 19.37
CA PRO A 170 12.64 15.58 18.49
C PRO A 170 11.95 16.66 17.63
N LEU A 171 12.67 17.78 17.43
CA LEU A 171 12.41 18.89 16.49
C LEU A 171 12.02 18.47 15.06
N GLN A 172 12.25 17.21 14.69
CA GLN A 172 11.91 16.62 13.40
C GLN A 172 10.39 16.62 13.13
N LEU A 173 9.56 16.56 14.17
CA LEU A 173 8.09 16.64 14.04
C LEU A 173 7.59 18.04 13.70
N ALA A 174 8.24 19.09 14.20
CA ALA A 174 7.88 20.47 13.89
C ALA A 174 8.05 20.81 12.39
N GLY A 175 8.97 20.11 11.71
CA GLY A 175 9.15 20.23 10.25
C GLY A 175 8.04 19.58 9.42
N SER A 176 7.41 18.51 9.92
CA SER A 176 6.42 17.75 9.16
C SER A 176 5.14 18.54 8.84
N ARG A 177 4.67 19.36 9.79
CA ARG A 177 3.55 20.29 9.54
C ARG A 177 3.87 21.31 8.46
N LYS A 178 5.05 21.94 8.54
CA LYS A 178 5.51 22.90 7.50
C LYS A 178 5.58 22.23 6.13
N ILE A 179 6.09 21.00 6.05
CA ILE A 179 6.14 20.25 4.79
C ILE A 179 4.74 20.10 4.20
N LEU A 180 3.74 19.66 4.97
CA LEU A 180 2.36 19.56 4.48
C LEU A 180 1.79 20.93 4.08
N GLU A 181 2.11 22.00 4.81
CA GLU A 181 1.65 23.35 4.48
C GLU A 181 2.23 23.86 3.15
N PHE A 182 3.48 23.53 2.83
CA PHE A 182 4.15 23.90 1.57
C PHE A 182 3.92 22.91 0.42
N MET A 183 3.33 21.76 0.69
CA MET A 183 3.02 20.77 -0.34
C MET A 183 1.94 21.26 -1.30
N ASP A 184 2.03 20.78 -2.53
CA ASP A 184 1.02 20.99 -3.54
C ASP A 184 -0.20 20.10 -3.27
N TRP A 185 -1.35 20.72 -3.06
CA TRP A 185 -2.64 20.05 -2.81
C TRP A 185 -3.52 20.04 -4.07
N GLY A 186 -2.92 20.11 -5.25
CA GLY A 186 -3.61 20.03 -6.53
C GLY A 186 -4.16 21.37 -7.01
N ASP A 187 -4.56 21.39 -8.28
CA ASP A 187 -4.79 22.61 -9.06
C ASP A 187 -6.10 23.36 -8.72
N TYR A 188 -6.99 22.79 -7.90
CA TYR A 188 -8.33 23.34 -7.63
C TYR A 188 -8.47 24.10 -6.32
N GLY A 189 -7.37 24.39 -5.61
CA GLY A 189 -7.45 25.04 -4.30
C GLY A 189 -8.12 24.15 -3.25
N ALA A 190 -7.89 22.83 -3.30
CA ALA A 190 -8.44 21.88 -2.35
C ALA A 190 -8.07 22.22 -0.90
N LYS A 191 -6.85 22.73 -0.70
CA LYS A 191 -6.39 23.26 0.59
C LYS A 191 -7.18 24.52 1.00
N GLY A 192 -7.75 24.51 2.20
CA GLY A 192 -8.59 25.59 2.74
C GLY A 192 -10.07 25.46 2.40
N THR A 193 -10.44 24.60 1.45
CA THR A 193 -11.85 24.34 1.08
C THR A 193 -12.28 22.96 1.54
N PHE A 194 -11.57 21.93 1.09
CA PHE A 194 -11.84 20.53 1.41
C PHE A 194 -10.75 19.91 2.28
N ILE A 195 -9.54 20.48 2.29
CA ILE A 195 -8.41 19.97 3.06
C ILE A 195 -7.89 21.05 3.98
N ASN A 196 -7.98 20.80 5.29
CA ASN A 196 -7.48 21.70 6.31
C ASN A 196 -6.34 21.02 7.09
N ILE A 197 -5.29 21.76 7.43
CA ILE A 197 -4.15 21.24 8.18
C ILE A 197 -4.19 21.83 9.59
N GLY A 198 -4.06 20.99 10.61
CA GLY A 198 -4.10 21.38 12.02
C GLY A 198 -3.12 20.61 12.89
N SER A 199 -3.11 20.94 14.17
CA SER A 199 -2.44 20.13 15.19
C SER A 199 -3.35 19.02 15.70
N ILE A 200 -2.78 18.01 16.37
CA ILE A 200 -3.58 17.08 17.19
C ILE A 200 -3.99 17.79 18.49
N GLY A 201 -5.31 17.92 18.73
CA GLY A 201 -5.84 18.48 19.96
C GLY A 201 -7.35 18.68 19.92
N ALA A 202 -7.98 18.86 21.09
CA ALA A 202 -9.43 19.09 21.18
C ALA A 202 -9.86 20.40 20.52
N ALA A 203 -8.97 21.41 20.47
CA ALA A 203 -9.24 22.70 19.83
C ALA A 203 -9.32 22.63 18.29
N GLU A 204 -8.92 21.51 17.69
CA GLU A 204 -8.85 21.35 16.22
C GLU A 204 -10.01 20.51 15.68
N VAL A 205 -10.99 20.18 16.54
CA VAL A 205 -12.21 19.46 16.18
C VAL A 205 -13.30 20.48 15.87
N GLU A 206 -13.79 20.46 14.64
CA GLU A 206 -14.79 21.36 14.11
C GLU A 206 -15.95 20.55 13.50
N GLU A 207 -17.19 20.99 13.69
CA GLU A 207 -18.37 20.24 13.22
C GLU A 207 -18.45 20.12 11.69
N GLN A 208 -17.78 21.01 10.97
CA GLN A 208 -17.72 20.95 9.51
C GLN A 208 -16.89 19.79 8.98
N ASP A 209 -15.90 19.25 9.68
CA ASP A 209 -15.02 18.24 9.09
C ASP A 209 -15.67 16.85 9.07
N ASP A 210 -15.68 16.22 7.89
CA ASP A 210 -16.25 14.88 7.71
C ASP A 210 -15.26 13.77 8.09
N MET A 211 -13.95 14.07 8.04
CA MET A 211 -12.90 13.09 8.27
C MET A 211 -11.64 13.71 8.89
N TYR A 212 -11.09 13.02 9.88
CA TYR A 212 -9.82 13.35 10.50
C TYR A 212 -8.74 12.34 10.11
N ILE A 213 -7.61 12.82 9.59
CA ILE A 213 -6.40 12.03 9.39
C ILE A 213 -5.39 12.47 10.45
N LEU A 214 -5.17 11.60 11.44
CA LEU A 214 -4.23 11.84 12.52
C LEU A 214 -2.86 11.28 12.15
N VAL A 215 -1.85 12.14 12.13
CA VAL A 215 -0.49 11.80 11.73
C VAL A 215 0.43 11.94 12.93
N ALA A 216 0.89 10.80 13.44
CA ALA A 216 1.84 10.73 14.55
C ALA A 216 3.11 9.98 14.09
N PRO A 217 4.06 10.67 13.42
CA PRO A 217 5.32 10.06 13.04
C PRO A 217 6.09 9.70 14.33
N GLN A 218 6.51 8.45 14.46
CA GLN A 218 7.45 8.05 15.50
C GLN A 218 8.79 7.86 14.82
N ASN A 219 9.76 8.73 15.11
CA ASN A 219 11.13 8.49 14.69
C ASN A 219 11.78 7.55 15.71
N ALA A 220 12.33 6.44 15.23
CA ALA A 220 13.08 5.48 16.05
C ALA A 220 14.49 6.00 16.47
N VAL A 221 14.68 7.31 16.57
CA VAL A 221 15.90 7.91 17.15
C VAL A 221 15.53 8.35 18.56
N GLY A 222 15.58 7.41 19.50
CA GLY A 222 15.22 7.70 20.89
C GLY A 222 14.98 6.51 21.82
N ASN A 223 14.96 5.27 21.32
CA ASN A 223 15.07 4.09 22.19
C ASN A 223 16.52 3.57 22.17
N CYS A 224 17.38 4.25 22.92
CA CYS A 224 18.57 3.66 23.53
C CYS A 224 18.40 3.74 25.04
#